data_AF-A0A0N4WYS0-F1
#
_entry.id   AF-A0A0N4WYS0-F1
#
_cell.length_a   1.000
_cell.length_b   1.000
_cell.length_c   1.000
_cell.angle_alpha   90.00
_cell.angle_beta   90.00
_cell.angle_gamma   90.00
#
_symmetry.space_group_name_H-M   'P 1'
#
loop_
_entity.id
_entity.type
_entity.pdbx_description
1 polymer ?
#
loop_
_entity_poly.entity_id
_entity_poly.type
_entity_poly.pdbx_seq_one_letter_code
_entity_poly.pdbx_strand_id
1 'polypeptide(L)'
;MSFSGRNELIARYIKLRCGKTRTRKQVSSHIQVLARKKMRDEQAKKKVCSAAFVLLCKTLIRRSARFQTLKLDTVIEKYPKLLTELFERGPSDAFFLAKCWANVSFDSSDTENSLYAVDSYYHSQQKFDISVSTKVCSFGNEVVEKVEVYSPDEENGHYSFRLERSPICEYMVKFISELKKLESRDYMNNVLENFTVLQVVTNQATGETLMVIGFVFEVNDLPEANCSIFRLVA
;
A
#
# COMPACT_ATOMS: atom_id res chain seq x y z
N MET A 1 -35.86 21.06 5.85
CA MET A 1 -36.99 20.26 6.38
C MET A 1 -36.51 19.46 7.59
N SER A 2 -37.20 19.53 8.73
CA SER A 2 -36.74 18.93 9.98
C SER A 2 -36.74 17.40 9.94
N PHE A 3 -35.73 16.77 10.54
CA PHE A 3 -35.59 15.30 10.65
C PHE A 3 -36.81 14.60 11.28
N SER A 4 -37.69 15.35 11.94
CA SER A 4 -38.90 14.86 12.59
C SER A 4 -39.92 14.29 11.61
N GLY A 5 -40.21 15.00 10.51
CA GLY A 5 -41.24 14.58 9.54
C GLY A 5 -40.83 13.39 8.67
N ARG A 6 -39.54 13.32 8.32
CA ARG A 6 -39.00 12.23 7.48
C ARG A 6 -39.20 10.84 8.12
N ASN A 7 -38.91 10.71 9.40
CA ASN A 7 -39.01 9.42 10.10
C ASN A 7 -40.47 8.97 10.29
N GLU A 8 -41.41 9.91 10.36
CA GLU A 8 -42.84 9.63 10.42
C GLU A 8 -43.37 9.09 9.08
N LEU A 9 -42.93 9.67 7.97
CA LEU A 9 -43.28 9.18 6.62
C LEU A 9 -42.76 7.76 6.40
N ILE A 10 -41.52 7.46 6.81
CA ILE A 10 -40.94 6.11 6.71
C ILE A 10 -41.75 5.12 7.56
N ALA A 11 -42.17 5.50 8.77
CA ALA A 11 -43.01 4.66 9.62
C ALA A 11 -44.37 4.35 8.97
N ARG A 12 -45.04 5.35 8.38
CA ARG A 12 -46.30 5.15 7.64
C ARG A 12 -46.11 4.24 6.43
N TYR A 13 -45.02 4.42 5.69
CA TYR A 13 -44.68 3.58 4.54
C TYR A 13 -44.46 2.10 4.92
N ILE A 14 -43.76 1.83 6.03
CA ILE A 14 -43.56 0.45 6.53
C ILE A 14 -44.89 -0.20 6.90
N LYS A 15 -45.80 0.55 7.53
CA LYS A 15 -47.14 0.04 7.87
C LYS A 15 -47.93 -0.32 6.60
N LEU A 16 -47.89 0.55 5.59
CA LEU A 16 -48.62 0.36 4.33
C LEU A 16 -48.08 -0.81 3.50
N ARG A 17 -46.75 -1.01 3.49
CA ARG A 17 -46.11 -2.05 2.66
C ARG A 17 -45.98 -3.40 3.35
N CYS A 18 -45.76 -3.41 4.67
CA CYS A 18 -45.42 -4.63 5.41
C CYS A 18 -46.42 -4.97 6.51
N GLY A 19 -47.47 -4.18 6.73
CA GLY A 19 -48.43 -4.35 7.83
C GLY A 19 -47.86 -4.11 9.23
N LYS A 20 -46.55 -3.83 9.36
CA LYS A 20 -45.85 -3.68 10.64
C LYS A 20 -45.91 -2.24 11.12
N THR A 21 -46.48 -2.01 12.30
CA THR A 21 -46.47 -0.68 12.94
C THR A 21 -45.10 -0.41 13.55
N ARG A 22 -44.45 0.68 13.14
CA ARG A 22 -43.19 1.18 13.71
C ARG A 22 -43.36 2.62 14.18
N THR A 23 -42.81 2.98 15.33
CA THR A 23 -42.85 4.35 15.83
C THR A 23 -41.73 5.20 15.22
N ARG A 24 -41.90 6.52 15.20
CA ARG A 24 -40.86 7.47 14.79
C ARG A 24 -39.53 7.22 15.50
N LYS A 25 -39.57 6.90 16.80
CA LYS A 25 -38.38 6.58 17.62
C LYS A 25 -37.73 5.26 17.18
N GLN A 26 -38.52 4.22 16.89
CA GLN A 26 -38.01 2.95 16.37
C GLN A 26 -37.34 3.11 15.00
N VAL A 27 -37.92 3.90 14.10
CA VAL A 27 -37.31 4.23 12.80
C VAL A 27 -36.00 4.99 12.99
N SER A 28 -35.98 5.98 13.89
CA SER A 28 -34.76 6.73 14.20
C SER A 28 -33.64 5.85 14.75
N SER A 29 -33.97 4.95 15.67
CA SER A 29 -33.01 3.98 16.22
C SER A 29 -32.46 3.06 15.13
N HIS A 30 -33.32 2.54 14.25
CA HIS A 30 -32.89 1.65 13.18
C HIS A 30 -31.99 2.35 12.15
N ILE A 31 -32.31 3.59 11.76
CA ILE A 31 -31.45 4.40 10.89
C ILE A 31 -30.10 4.66 11.55
N GLN A 32 -30.05 4.97 12.84
CA GLN A 32 -28.80 5.13 13.58
C GLN A 32 -27.99 3.84 13.64
N VAL A 33 -28.64 2.69 13.83
CA VAL A 33 -27.97 1.38 13.79
C VAL A 33 -27.39 1.11 12.40
N LEU A 34 -28.15 1.38 11.32
CA LEU A 34 -27.66 1.23 9.95
C LEU A 34 -26.51 2.19 9.64
N ALA A 35 -26.56 3.44 10.13
CA ALA A 35 -25.48 4.40 9.98
C ALA A 35 -24.22 3.98 10.75
N ARG A 36 -24.38 3.48 11.99
CA ARG A 36 -23.27 2.92 12.79
C ARG A 36 -22.71 1.65 12.17
N LYS A 37 -23.56 0.78 11.61
CA LYS A 37 -23.13 -0.42 10.88
C LYS A 37 -22.35 -0.01 9.62
N LYS A 38 -22.86 0.95 8.83
CA LYS A 38 -22.14 1.49 7.67
C LYS A 38 -20.82 2.14 8.06
N MET A 39 -20.77 2.92 9.14
CA MET A 39 -19.51 3.49 9.67
C MET A 39 -18.56 2.41 10.17
N ARG A 40 -19.06 1.34 10.80
CA ARG A 40 -18.25 0.18 11.22
C ARG A 40 -17.77 -0.63 10.03
N ASP A 41 -18.57 -0.81 8.99
CA ASP A 41 -18.21 -1.48 7.75
C ASP A 41 -17.22 -0.62 6.95
N GLU A 42 -17.35 0.71 6.97
CA GLU A 42 -16.36 1.66 6.43
C GLU A 42 -15.09 1.69 7.28
N GLN A 43 -15.19 1.59 8.61
CA GLN A 43 -14.04 1.42 9.51
C GLN A 43 -13.42 0.02 9.42
N ALA A 44 -14.17 -1.02 9.06
CA ALA A 44 -13.69 -2.37 8.81
C ALA A 44 -13.02 -2.44 7.43
N LYS A 45 -13.57 -1.73 6.44
CA LYS A 45 -12.92 -1.45 5.15
C LYS A 45 -11.70 -0.53 5.29
N LYS A 46 -11.58 0.26 6.37
CA LYS A 46 -10.36 1.00 6.75
C LYS A 46 -9.42 0.18 7.64
N LYS A 47 -9.93 -0.73 8.46
CA LYS A 47 -9.21 -1.87 9.05
C LYS A 47 -9.04 -2.95 7.99
N VAL A 48 -8.53 -2.55 6.83
CA VAL A 48 -7.79 -3.50 6.02
C VAL A 48 -6.67 -3.96 6.94
N CYS A 49 -6.56 -5.25 7.20
CA CYS A 49 -5.29 -5.86 7.56
C CYS A 49 -4.38 -5.68 6.35
N SER A 50 -3.94 -4.44 6.14
CA SER A 50 -3.01 -4.09 5.09
C SER A 50 -1.76 -4.80 5.52
N ALA A 51 -1.37 -5.83 4.77
CA ALA A 51 -0.05 -6.40 4.92
C ALA A 51 0.94 -5.23 5.01
N ALA A 52 1.57 -5.14 6.18
CA ALA A 52 2.38 -4.04 6.67
C ALA A 52 3.52 -3.62 5.73
N PHE A 53 3.80 -4.46 4.72
CA PHE A 53 4.95 -4.39 3.84
C PHE A 53 4.99 -3.17 2.90
N VAL A 54 3.84 -2.54 2.56
CA VAL A 54 3.83 -1.50 1.50
C VAL A 54 3.08 -0.20 1.85
N LEU A 55 2.28 -0.20 2.92
CA LEU A 55 1.47 0.98 3.30
C LEU A 55 2.30 2.22 3.70
N LEU A 56 3.60 2.05 3.99
CA LEU A 56 4.46 3.09 4.55
C LEU A 56 5.03 4.12 3.58
N CYS A 57 5.04 3.87 2.27
CA CYS A 57 5.47 4.87 1.28
C CYS A 57 4.57 6.11 1.25
N LYS A 58 3.29 6.00 1.68
CA LYS A 58 2.29 7.08 1.63
C LYS A 58 2.64 8.32 2.50
N THR A 59 3.38 8.17 3.61
CA THR A 59 3.50 9.25 4.62
C THR A 59 4.87 9.93 4.66
N LEU A 60 5.95 9.21 4.31
CA LEU A 60 7.33 9.67 4.60
C LEU A 60 7.93 10.57 3.52
N ILE A 61 7.63 10.35 2.23
CA ILE A 61 8.22 11.17 1.15
C ILE A 61 7.68 12.62 1.19
N ARG A 62 6.42 12.82 1.61
CA ARG A 62 5.81 14.15 1.75
C ARG A 62 6.22 14.94 3.00
N ARG A 63 6.81 14.30 4.02
CA ARG A 63 7.05 14.94 5.33
C ARG A 63 8.50 15.19 5.71
N SER A 64 9.48 14.64 4.99
CA SER A 64 10.87 14.77 5.40
C SER A 64 11.59 15.93 4.70
N ALA A 65 11.98 16.95 5.48
CA ALA A 65 12.79 18.08 5.01
C ALA A 65 14.26 17.68 4.69
N ARG A 66 14.68 16.46 5.08
CA ARG A 66 15.98 15.86 4.72
C ARG A 66 15.89 14.35 4.96
N PHE A 67 16.01 13.55 3.90
CA PHE A 67 16.24 12.11 4.07
C PHE A 67 17.65 11.89 4.63
N GLN A 68 17.80 10.90 5.52
CA GLN A 68 19.13 10.39 5.83
C GLN A 68 19.73 9.79 4.55
N THR A 69 21.05 9.90 4.39
CA THR A 69 21.75 9.34 3.24
C THR A 69 22.28 7.95 3.56
N LEU A 70 22.28 7.08 2.57
CA LEU A 70 22.87 5.74 2.66
C LEU A 70 23.73 5.49 1.42
N LYS A 71 24.92 4.94 1.62
CA LYS A 71 25.84 4.63 0.53
C LYS A 71 25.31 3.44 -0.27
N LEU A 72 25.29 3.54 -1.59
CA LEU A 72 24.81 2.51 -2.50
C LEU A 72 25.51 1.16 -2.25
N ASP A 73 26.83 1.18 -2.05
CA ASP A 73 27.65 0.00 -1.78
C ASP A 73 27.16 -0.85 -0.61
N THR A 74 26.45 -0.27 0.35
CA THR A 74 25.91 -1.01 1.51
C THR A 74 24.77 -1.95 1.17
N VAL A 75 24.13 -1.76 0.01
CA VAL A 75 22.94 -2.52 -0.38
C VAL A 75 23.00 -3.09 -1.78
N ILE A 76 24.01 -2.72 -2.58
CA ILE A 76 24.13 -3.08 -3.99
C ILE A 76 24.05 -4.59 -4.24
N GLU A 77 24.66 -5.41 -3.38
CA GLU A 77 24.65 -6.88 -3.50
C GLU A 77 23.27 -7.50 -3.26
N LYS A 78 22.35 -6.76 -2.61
CA LYS A 78 20.98 -7.21 -2.35
C LYS A 78 20.03 -6.96 -3.53
N TYR A 79 20.51 -6.35 -4.62
CA TYR A 79 19.70 -6.02 -5.79
C TYR A 79 20.35 -6.47 -7.09
N PRO A 80 19.57 -6.63 -8.18
CA PRO A 80 20.11 -6.92 -9.50
C PRO A 80 21.05 -5.81 -9.96
N LYS A 81 21.99 -6.15 -10.86
CA LYS A 81 22.92 -5.20 -11.51
C LYS A 81 22.23 -3.97 -12.09
N LEU A 82 20.96 -4.12 -12.47
CA LEU A 82 20.09 -3.04 -12.91
C LEU A 82 20.10 -1.82 -11.96
N LEU A 83 20.18 -2.01 -10.63
CA LEU A 83 20.23 -0.89 -9.69
C LEU A 83 21.46 0.00 -9.95
N THR A 84 22.62 -0.63 -10.14
CA THR A 84 23.89 0.06 -10.43
C THR A 84 23.83 0.76 -11.77
N GLU A 85 23.36 0.07 -12.81
CA GLU A 85 23.23 0.63 -14.16
C GLU A 85 22.30 1.85 -14.19
N LEU A 86 21.17 1.78 -13.46
CA LEU A 86 20.26 2.91 -13.33
C LEU A 86 20.91 4.06 -12.56
N PHE A 87 21.61 3.78 -11.46
CA PHE A 87 22.25 4.80 -10.63
C PHE A 87 23.33 5.56 -11.39
N GLU A 88 24.15 4.85 -12.17
CA GLU A 88 25.18 5.43 -13.05
C GLU A 88 24.57 6.30 -14.15
N ARG A 89 23.44 5.85 -14.73
CA ARG A 89 22.70 6.61 -15.75
C ARG A 89 22.01 7.86 -15.17
N GLY A 90 21.60 7.79 -13.91
CA GLY A 90 20.92 8.87 -13.21
C GLY A 90 19.43 9.02 -13.58
N PRO A 91 18.78 10.09 -13.08
CA PRO A 91 19.38 11.17 -12.27
C PRO A 91 19.60 10.75 -10.80
N SER A 92 20.71 11.19 -10.19
CA SER A 92 21.15 10.70 -8.86
C SER A 92 20.21 11.06 -7.70
N ASP A 93 19.29 12.00 -7.90
CA ASP A 93 18.27 12.39 -6.94
C ASP A 93 17.01 11.52 -6.95
N ALA A 94 16.89 10.60 -7.92
CA ALA A 94 15.75 9.70 -8.05
C ALA A 94 15.87 8.41 -7.22
N PHE A 95 16.97 8.20 -6.48
CA PHE A 95 17.29 6.91 -5.85
C PHE A 95 17.07 6.88 -4.34
N PHE A 96 16.29 5.91 -3.88
CA PHE A 96 15.89 5.77 -2.48
C PHE A 96 15.96 4.32 -1.98
N LEU A 97 16.07 4.16 -0.67
CA LEU A 97 15.88 2.90 0.03
C LEU A 97 14.81 3.05 1.11
N ALA A 98 13.84 2.16 1.12
CA ALA A 98 12.87 1.99 2.19
C ALA A 98 13.25 0.77 3.04
N LYS A 99 13.55 0.99 4.32
CA LYS A 99 13.65 -0.10 5.31
C LYS A 99 12.32 -0.27 6.01
N CYS A 100 11.67 -1.40 5.79
CA CYS A 100 10.31 -1.68 6.26
C CYS A 100 10.34 -2.71 7.41
N TRP A 101 9.74 -2.34 8.53
CA TRP A 101 9.47 -3.21 9.66
C TRP A 101 8.02 -3.69 9.58
N ALA A 102 7.83 -4.94 9.18
CA ALA A 102 6.54 -5.54 8.98
C ALA A 102 6.00 -6.16 10.27
N ASN A 103 4.72 -5.95 10.54
CA ASN A 103 3.98 -6.76 11.51
C ASN A 103 3.48 -8.03 10.79
N VAL A 104 3.84 -9.21 11.30
CA VAL A 104 3.40 -10.53 10.78
C VAL A 104 2.38 -11.19 11.72
N SER A 105 2.14 -10.61 12.91
CA SER A 105 1.17 -11.07 13.91
C SER A 105 -0.24 -10.55 13.61
N PHE A 106 -1.00 -11.30 12.81
CA PHE A 106 -2.44 -11.07 12.62
C PHE A 106 -3.19 -12.41 12.72
N ASP A 107 -4.28 -12.44 13.50
CA ASP A 107 -5.08 -13.64 13.73
C ASP A 107 -5.72 -14.15 12.43
N SER A 108 -5.44 -15.41 12.13
CA SER A 108 -5.65 -16.12 10.88
C SER A 108 -7.06 -16.66 10.64
N SER A 109 -8.11 -15.89 10.94
CA SER A 109 -9.48 -16.33 10.60
C SER A 109 -9.92 -15.98 9.18
N ASP A 110 -9.25 -15.05 8.49
CA ASP A 110 -9.63 -14.57 7.15
C ASP A 110 -8.44 -14.58 6.16
N THR A 111 -7.81 -15.74 5.97
CA THR A 111 -6.73 -15.92 4.97
C THR A 111 -7.21 -15.70 3.54
N GLU A 112 -8.51 -15.91 3.26
CA GLU A 112 -9.11 -15.71 1.93
C GLU A 112 -9.48 -14.24 1.63
N ASN A 113 -9.64 -13.41 2.65
CA ASN A 113 -10.13 -12.02 2.51
C ASN A 113 -9.07 -10.95 2.85
N SER A 114 -7.84 -11.37 3.14
CA SER A 114 -6.72 -10.46 3.32
C SER A 114 -6.35 -9.86 1.96
N LEU A 115 -6.94 -8.72 1.62
CA LEU A 115 -6.60 -7.98 0.41
C LEU A 115 -5.15 -7.47 0.53
N TYR A 116 -4.23 -8.22 -0.04
CA TYR A 116 -2.84 -7.85 -0.24
C TYR A 116 -2.79 -6.83 -1.39
N ALA A 117 -3.02 -5.55 -1.08
CA ALA A 117 -3.01 -4.45 -2.05
C ALA A 117 -1.89 -3.46 -1.75
N VAL A 118 -1.24 -3.03 -2.83
CA VAL A 118 -0.27 -1.93 -2.83
C VAL A 118 -0.98 -0.69 -3.36
N ASP A 119 -0.94 0.39 -2.57
CA ASP A 119 -1.47 1.68 -2.97
C ASP A 119 -0.37 2.75 -2.97
N SER A 120 -0.10 3.35 -4.13
CA SER A 120 0.86 4.46 -4.27
C SER A 120 0.23 5.68 -4.95
N TYR A 121 0.71 6.87 -4.58
CA TYR A 121 0.22 8.14 -5.10
C TYR A 121 1.37 9.04 -5.55
N TYR A 122 1.46 9.33 -6.85
CA TYR A 122 2.46 10.23 -7.41
C TYR A 122 1.81 11.52 -7.90
N HIS A 123 2.59 12.60 -7.97
CA HIS A 123 2.13 13.90 -8.43
C HIS A 123 3.14 14.47 -9.43
N SER A 124 2.64 15.11 -10.48
CA SER A 124 3.44 15.74 -11.53
C SER A 124 2.82 17.07 -11.96
N GLN A 125 3.68 17.97 -12.45
CA GLN A 125 3.27 19.21 -13.12
C GLN A 125 3.01 19.01 -14.62
N GLN A 126 3.44 17.88 -15.19
CA GLN A 126 3.31 17.56 -16.60
C GLN A 126 2.45 16.32 -16.80
N LYS A 127 1.70 16.30 -17.91
CA LYS A 127 0.89 15.16 -18.32
C LYS A 127 1.76 14.15 -19.07
N PHE A 128 1.93 12.98 -18.48
CA PHE A 128 2.56 11.83 -19.11
C PHE A 128 2.06 10.55 -18.43
N ASP A 129 2.17 9.43 -19.12
CA ASP A 129 1.93 8.12 -18.52
C ASP A 129 3.21 7.59 -17.86
N ILE A 130 3.06 6.87 -16.77
CA ILE A 130 4.18 6.20 -16.09
C ILE A 130 4.13 4.70 -16.29
N SER A 131 5.30 4.09 -16.43
CA SER A 131 5.50 2.66 -16.31
C SER A 131 6.16 2.35 -14.97
N VAL A 132 5.51 1.50 -14.18
CA VAL A 132 5.98 1.07 -12.86
C VAL A 132 6.33 -0.41 -12.94
N SER A 133 7.63 -0.67 -12.84
CA SER A 133 8.19 -2.01 -12.73
C SER A 133 8.46 -2.31 -11.26
N THR A 134 7.87 -3.38 -10.74
CA THR A 134 8.13 -3.88 -9.39
C THR A 134 8.77 -5.26 -9.50
N LYS A 135 10.05 -5.34 -9.12
CA LYS A 135 10.88 -6.54 -9.19
C LYS A 135 11.08 -7.13 -7.80
N VAL A 136 10.67 -8.37 -7.61
CA VAL A 136 10.97 -9.11 -6.38
C VAL A 136 12.30 -9.82 -6.56
N CYS A 137 13.19 -9.66 -5.59
CA CYS A 137 14.56 -10.14 -5.67
C CYS A 137 14.88 -11.10 -4.53
N SER A 138 15.67 -12.14 -4.83
CA SER A 138 16.21 -13.09 -3.88
C SER A 138 17.70 -13.26 -4.11
N PHE A 139 18.51 -13.07 -3.06
CA PHE A 139 19.97 -13.13 -3.14
C PHE A 139 20.53 -12.22 -4.25
N GLY A 140 20.00 -11.00 -4.36
CA GLY A 140 20.41 -10.02 -5.38
C GLY A 140 19.93 -10.32 -6.80
N ASN A 141 19.21 -11.42 -7.04
CA ASN A 141 18.71 -11.77 -8.36
C ASN A 141 17.21 -11.50 -8.47
N GLU A 142 16.77 -11.02 -9.63
CA GLU A 142 15.35 -10.88 -9.92
C GLU A 142 14.69 -12.26 -10.05
N VAL A 143 13.57 -12.44 -9.34
CA VAL A 143 12.77 -13.67 -9.37
C VAL A 143 11.47 -13.47 -10.15
N VAL A 144 10.84 -12.31 -9.99
CA VAL A 144 9.62 -11.95 -10.71
C VAL A 144 9.55 -10.45 -10.91
N GLU A 145 9.10 -10.03 -12.08
CA GLU A 145 8.79 -8.65 -12.40
C GLU A 145 7.30 -8.50 -12.68
N LYS A 146 6.71 -7.43 -12.12
CA LYS A 146 5.37 -6.96 -12.49
C LYS A 146 5.50 -5.55 -13.06
N VAL A 147 5.08 -5.36 -14.31
CA VAL A 147 5.05 -4.06 -14.99
C VAL A 147 3.61 -3.60 -15.14
N GLU A 148 3.35 -2.36 -14.73
CA GLU A 148 2.04 -1.73 -14.80
C GLU A 148 2.16 -0.32 -15.36
N VAL A 149 1.19 0.08 -16.18
CA VAL A 149 1.15 1.41 -16.78
C VAL A 149 0.00 2.19 -16.15
N TYR A 150 0.28 3.44 -15.78
CA TYR A 150 -0.70 4.32 -15.15
C TYR A 150 -0.75 5.67 -15.85
N SER A 151 -1.96 6.08 -16.22
CA SER A 151 -2.25 7.43 -16.69
C SER A 151 -2.65 8.34 -15.52
N PRO A 152 -2.32 9.65 -15.59
CA PRO A 152 -2.63 10.57 -14.50
C PRO A 152 -4.09 11.02 -14.53
N ASP A 153 -4.67 11.16 -13.34
CA ASP A 153 -5.87 11.94 -13.09
C ASP A 153 -5.53 13.42 -13.00
N GLU A 154 -6.29 14.26 -13.70
CA GLU A 154 -6.09 15.72 -13.74
C GLU A 154 -7.07 16.43 -12.77
N GLU A 155 -6.52 17.16 -11.80
CA GLU A 155 -7.29 17.99 -10.87
C GLU A 155 -6.64 19.38 -10.76
N ASN A 156 -7.37 20.44 -11.18
CA ASN A 156 -6.90 21.84 -11.11
C ASN A 156 -5.51 22.08 -11.73
N GLY A 157 -5.23 21.47 -12.90
CA GLY A 157 -3.93 21.58 -13.58
C GLY A 157 -2.79 20.79 -12.92
N HIS A 158 -3.10 19.94 -11.94
CA HIS A 158 -2.14 19.02 -11.33
C HIS A 158 -2.46 17.59 -11.77
N TYR A 159 -1.42 16.81 -12.05
CA TYR A 159 -1.55 15.43 -12.49
C TYR A 159 -1.20 14.50 -11.33
N SER A 160 -2.10 13.57 -11.01
CA SER A 160 -1.92 12.61 -9.92
C SER A 160 -2.05 11.18 -10.43
N PHE A 161 -1.18 10.29 -9.99
CA PHE A 161 -1.20 8.88 -10.38
C PHE A 161 -1.66 8.07 -9.19
N ARG A 162 -2.76 7.34 -9.35
CA ARG A 162 -3.35 6.50 -8.31
C ARG A 162 -3.11 5.03 -8.66
N LEU A 163 -2.10 4.44 -8.03
CA LEU A 163 -1.82 3.01 -8.16
C LEU A 163 -2.62 2.30 -7.09
N GLU A 164 -3.94 2.21 -7.25
CA GLU A 164 -4.82 1.61 -6.25
C GLU A 164 -5.11 0.14 -6.55
N ARG A 165 -5.20 -0.68 -5.49
CA ARG A 165 -5.71 -2.07 -5.55
C ARG A 165 -4.98 -2.99 -6.53
N SER A 166 -3.73 -2.69 -6.84
CA SER A 166 -2.88 -3.58 -7.62
C SER A 166 -2.74 -4.90 -6.83
N PRO A 167 -3.27 -6.04 -7.33
CA PRO A 167 -3.20 -7.29 -6.60
C PRO A 167 -1.73 -7.71 -6.50
N ILE A 168 -1.31 -8.07 -5.29
CA ILE A 168 0.01 -8.64 -5.06
C ILE A 168 0.14 -9.92 -5.90
N CYS A 169 1.30 -10.11 -6.54
CA CYS A 169 1.52 -11.25 -7.43
C CYS A 169 1.48 -12.58 -6.65
N GLU A 170 1.14 -13.67 -7.36
CA GLU A 170 0.98 -14.99 -6.75
C GLU A 170 2.23 -15.44 -5.97
N TYR A 171 3.42 -15.11 -6.48
CA TYR A 171 4.69 -15.38 -5.81
C TYR A 171 4.73 -14.78 -4.40
N MET A 172 4.34 -13.52 -4.26
CA MET A 172 4.36 -12.79 -2.99
C MET A 172 3.32 -13.32 -2.01
N VAL A 173 2.15 -13.72 -2.51
CA VAL A 173 1.12 -14.36 -1.68
C VAL A 173 1.66 -15.67 -1.10
N LYS A 174 2.28 -16.51 -1.93
CA LYS A 174 2.93 -17.76 -1.48
C LYS A 174 4.07 -17.47 -0.51
N PHE A 175 4.94 -16.50 -0.81
CA PHE A 175 6.04 -16.12 0.05
C PHE A 175 5.57 -15.71 1.45
N ILE A 176 4.56 -14.84 1.56
CA ILE A 176 3.99 -14.42 2.85
C ILE A 176 3.36 -15.63 3.57
N SER A 177 2.70 -16.53 2.83
CA SER A 177 2.11 -17.74 3.41
C SER A 177 3.17 -18.67 3.99
N GLU A 178 4.31 -18.86 3.31
CA GLU A 178 5.42 -19.69 3.82
C GLU A 178 6.14 -18.99 4.99
N LEU A 179 6.37 -17.69 4.90
CA LEU A 179 7.01 -16.90 5.97
C LEU A 179 6.22 -17.00 7.27
N LYS A 180 4.88 -16.98 7.20
CA LYS A 180 3.99 -17.13 8.36
C LYS A 180 4.04 -18.50 9.04
N LYS A 181 4.51 -19.55 8.36
CA LYS A 181 4.66 -20.88 8.95
C LYS A 181 5.87 -20.97 9.88
N LEU A 182 6.82 -20.03 9.77
CA LEU A 182 7.97 -19.97 10.65
C LEU A 182 7.51 -19.54 12.04
N GLU A 183 7.78 -20.36 13.06
CA GLU A 183 7.35 -20.08 14.43
C GLU A 183 8.25 -19.06 15.14
N SER A 184 9.46 -18.81 14.61
CA SER A 184 10.43 -17.86 15.16
C SER A 184 10.62 -16.65 14.25
N ARG A 185 10.63 -15.46 14.86
CA ARG A 185 10.97 -14.19 14.20
C ARG A 185 12.40 -14.18 13.66
N ASP A 186 13.33 -14.85 14.33
CA ASP A 186 14.72 -14.93 13.87
C ASP A 186 14.81 -15.67 12.54
N TYR A 187 14.07 -16.77 12.40
CA TYR A 187 13.98 -17.48 11.12
C TYR A 187 13.31 -16.63 10.04
N MET A 188 12.27 -15.86 10.39
CA MET A 188 11.66 -14.93 9.43
C MET A 188 12.67 -13.87 8.97
N ASN A 189 13.41 -13.26 9.90
CA ASN A 189 14.42 -12.25 9.58
C ASN A 189 15.58 -12.82 8.74
N ASN A 190 16.01 -14.05 9.01
CA ASN A 190 17.02 -14.74 8.18
C ASN A 190 16.55 -14.94 6.74
N VAL A 191 15.25 -15.25 6.54
CA VAL A 191 14.66 -15.35 5.20
C VAL A 191 14.56 -13.96 4.56
N LEU A 192 14.13 -12.95 5.32
CA LEU A 192 13.96 -11.58 4.83
C LEU A 192 15.27 -10.88 4.50
N GLU A 193 16.40 -11.29 5.09
CA GLU A 193 17.71 -10.68 4.87
C GLU A 193 18.11 -10.66 3.38
N ASN A 194 17.78 -11.72 2.66
CA ASN A 194 18.08 -11.89 1.24
C ASN A 194 16.87 -11.67 0.34
N PHE A 195 15.76 -11.19 0.90
CA PHE A 195 14.54 -10.87 0.18
C PHE A 195 14.39 -9.35 0.07
N THR A 196 14.37 -8.84 -1.15
CA THR A 196 14.24 -7.41 -1.43
C THR A 196 13.23 -7.16 -2.55
N VAL A 197 12.76 -5.92 -2.65
CA VAL A 197 11.92 -5.49 -3.78
C VAL A 197 12.55 -4.24 -4.38
N LEU A 198 12.69 -4.19 -5.70
CA LEU A 198 13.15 -3.04 -6.44
C LEU A 198 12.00 -2.48 -7.27
N GLN A 199 11.58 -1.25 -7.00
CA GLN A 199 10.59 -0.56 -7.81
C GLN A 199 11.24 0.53 -8.65
N VAL A 200 10.98 0.49 -9.95
CA VAL A 200 11.48 1.44 -10.95
C VAL A 200 10.30 2.10 -11.63
N VAL A 201 10.19 3.42 -11.46
CA VAL A 201 9.17 4.26 -12.10
C VAL A 201 9.82 5.03 -13.23
N THR A 202 9.26 4.91 -14.43
CA THR A 202 9.75 5.56 -15.65
C THR A 202 8.64 6.31 -16.35
N ASN A 203 9.01 7.33 -17.11
CA ASN A 203 8.12 7.92 -18.09
C ASN A 203 7.90 6.89 -19.22
N GLN A 204 6.65 6.54 -19.51
CA GLN A 204 6.33 5.47 -20.46
C GLN A 204 6.79 5.80 -21.90
N ALA A 205 6.74 7.08 -22.29
CA ALA A 205 7.06 7.50 -23.65
C ALA A 205 8.57 7.66 -23.86
N THR A 206 9.30 8.19 -22.87
CA THR A 206 10.72 8.53 -23.01
C THR A 206 11.66 7.47 -22.42
N GLY A 207 11.17 6.60 -21.54
CA GLY A 207 12.00 5.68 -20.77
C GLY A 207 12.85 6.35 -19.69
N GLU A 208 12.63 7.65 -19.44
CA GLU A 208 13.33 8.42 -18.41
C GLU A 208 13.04 7.86 -17.02
N THR A 209 14.08 7.67 -16.21
CA THR A 209 13.97 7.24 -14.82
C THR A 209 13.41 8.39 -13.97
N LEU A 210 12.22 8.21 -13.39
CA LEU A 210 11.58 9.20 -12.53
C LEU A 210 11.86 8.93 -11.05
N MET A 211 11.86 7.65 -10.66
CA MET A 211 12.12 7.23 -9.28
C MET A 211 12.58 5.77 -9.26
N VAL A 212 13.56 5.47 -8.42
CA VAL A 212 13.98 4.11 -8.09
C VAL A 212 13.96 3.96 -6.57
N ILE A 213 13.25 2.95 -6.08
CA ILE A 213 13.18 2.67 -4.65
C ILE A 213 13.41 1.18 -4.40
N GLY A 214 14.46 0.89 -3.62
CA GLY A 214 14.71 -0.44 -3.08
C GLY A 214 14.00 -0.61 -1.74
N PHE A 215 13.46 -1.79 -1.48
CA PHE A 215 12.84 -2.17 -0.21
C PHE A 215 13.60 -3.31 0.44
N VAL A 216 13.94 -3.12 1.71
CA VAL A 216 14.46 -4.16 2.61
C VAL A 216 13.49 -4.36 3.76
N PHE A 217 13.41 -5.58 4.28
CA PHE A 217 12.36 -5.98 5.21
C PHE A 217 12.92 -6.61 6.47
N GLU A 218 12.31 -6.28 7.60
CA GLU A 218 12.51 -6.92 8.90
C GLU A 218 11.15 -7.12 9.57
N VAL A 219 11.03 -8.10 10.46
CA VAL A 219 9.84 -8.28 11.30
C VAL A 219 9.97 -7.38 12.53
N ASN A 220 8.91 -6.63 12.86
CA ASN A 220 8.86 -5.77 14.03
C ASN A 220 8.42 -6.54 15.29
N ASP A 221 8.91 -6.10 16.45
CA ASP A 221 8.40 -6.52 17.76
C ASP A 221 7.12 -5.75 18.15
N LEU A 222 6.93 -4.58 17.56
CA LEU A 222 5.79 -3.72 17.84
C LEU A 222 4.58 -4.04 16.94
N PRO A 223 3.36 -3.85 17.45
CA PRO A 223 2.13 -4.12 16.70
C PRO A 223 1.93 -3.19 15.49
N GLU A 224 2.67 -2.08 15.42
CA GLU A 224 2.60 -1.13 14.31
C GLU A 224 3.75 -1.36 13.33
N ALA A 225 3.40 -1.41 12.04
CA ALA A 225 4.38 -1.38 10.97
C ALA A 225 5.09 -0.03 10.95
N ASN A 226 6.40 -0.02 10.69
CA ASN A 226 7.16 1.22 10.52
C ASN A 226 8.09 1.14 9.30
N CYS A 227 8.52 2.28 8.77
CA CYS A 227 9.48 2.37 7.67
C CYS A 227 10.37 3.60 7.85
N SER A 228 11.61 3.48 7.40
CA SER A 228 12.52 4.60 7.24
C SER A 228 12.90 4.72 5.77
N ILE A 229 12.95 5.95 5.26
CA ILE A 229 13.36 6.22 3.87
C ILE A 229 14.72 6.93 3.88
N PHE A 230 15.63 6.40 3.10
CA PHE A 230 16.98 6.90 2.90
C PHE A 230 17.14 7.32 1.44
N ARG A 231 17.93 8.37 1.21
CA ARG A 231 18.41 8.72 -0.13
C ARG A 231 19.69 7.94 -0.42
N LEU A 232 19.75 7.26 -1.56
CA LEU A 232 20.96 6.58 -1.98
C LEU A 232 21.96 7.59 -2.52
N VAL A 233 23.22 7.45 -2.11
CA VAL A 233 24.36 8.24 -2.57
C VAL A 233 25.50 7.29 -2.95
N ALA A 234 26.39 7.74 -3.82
CA ALA A 234 27.64 7.03 -4.09
C ALA A 234 28.50 6.92 -2.82
#